data_AF-A0A1X3FK02-F1
#
_entry.id   AF-A0A1X3FK02-F1
#
_cell.length_a   1.000
_cell.length_b   1.000
_cell.length_c   1.000
_cell.angle_alpha   90.00
_cell.angle_beta   90.00
_cell.angle_gamma   90.00
#
_symmetry.space_group_name_H-M   'P 1'
#
loop_
_entity.id
_entity.type
_entity.pdbx_description
1 polymer ?
#
loop_
_entity_poly.entity_id
_entity_poly.type
_entity_poly.pdbx_seq_one_letter_code
_entity_poly.pdbx_strand_id
1 'polypeptide(L)' 'MKQSEIFRDNADNCLQLAERAEAQPAHNRFLRMANAWTALADEQDWLDGEVPPVPTRRPQKQDA' A
#
# COMPACT_ATOMS: atom_id res chain seq x y z
N MET A 1 8.82 -8.95 11.27
CA MET A 1 8.20 -8.25 10.15
C MET A 1 6.72 -8.54 10.22
N LYS A 2 5.87 -7.51 10.19
CA LYS A 2 4.42 -7.64 10.11
C LYS A 2 4.01 -8.10 8.70
N GLN A 3 2.82 -8.68 8.58
CA GLN A 3 2.33 -9.17 7.30
C GLN A 3 2.10 -8.03 6.28
N SER A 4 1.62 -6.87 6.75
CA SER A 4 1.48 -5.67 5.92
C SER A 4 2.80 -5.11 5.42
N GLU A 5 3.88 -5.20 6.22
CA GLU A 5 5.24 -4.82 5.80
C GLU A 5 5.74 -5.73 4.65
N ILE A 6 5.52 -7.04 4.75
CA ILE A 6 5.87 -7.99 3.68
C ILE A 6 5.13 -7.65 2.37
N PHE A 7 3.85 -7.29 2.46
CA PHE A 7 3.08 -6.87 1.28
C PHE A 7 3.61 -5.55 0.68
N ARG A 8 4.04 -4.59 1.51
CA ARG A 8 4.67 -3.35 1.03
C ARG A 8 5.99 -3.61 0.32
N ASP A 9 6.85 -4.47 0.89
CA ASP A 9 8.10 -4.87 0.25
C ASP A 9 7.87 -5.54 -1.12
N ASN A 10 6.82 -6.36 -1.24
CA ASN A 10 6.42 -6.96 -2.51
C ASN A 10 5.92 -5.91 -3.52
N ALA A 11 5.18 -4.90 -3.06
CA ALA A 11 4.72 -3.81 -3.90
C ALA A 11 5.92 -3.02 -4.45
N ASP A 12 6.88 -2.68 -3.59
CA ASP A 12 8.10 -1.96 -3.97
C ASP A 12 8.96 -2.76 -4.95
N ASN A 13 9.08 -4.07 -4.75
CA ASN A 13 9.75 -4.96 -5.71
C ASN A 13 9.07 -4.93 -7.08
N CYS A 14 7.73 -4.99 -7.11
CA CYS A 14 6.97 -4.88 -8.36
C CYS A 14 7.18 -3.52 -9.04
N LEU A 15 7.28 -2.42 -8.29
CA LEU A 15 7.58 -1.10 -8.86
C LEU A 15 8.98 -1.09 -9.51
N GLN A 16 10.00 -1.64 -8.84
CA GLN A 16 11.35 -1.75 -9.41
C GLN A 16 11.38 -2.61 -10.68
N LEU A 17 10.57 -3.67 -10.74
CA LEU A 17 10.42 -4.49 -11.94
C LEU A 17 9.70 -3.73 -13.06
N ALA A 18 8.69 -2.92 -12.73
CA ALA A 18 7.99 -2.07 -13.69
C ALA A 18 8.96 -1.06 -14.31
N GLU A 19 9.76 -0.36 -13.50
CA GLU A 19 10.75 0.63 -13.96
C GLU A 19 11.77 0.05 -14.95
N ARG A 20 12.12 -1.23 -14.78
CA ARG A 20 13.10 -1.94 -15.62
C ARG A 20 12.46 -2.67 -16.81
N ALA A 21 11.14 -2.68 -16.93
CA ALA A 21 10.47 -3.43 -17.97
C ALA A 21 10.66 -2.77 -19.35
N GLU A 22 11.24 -3.51 -20.29
CA GLU A 22 11.52 -3.02 -21.65
C GLU A 22 10.25 -2.84 -22.50
N ALA A 23 9.16 -3.52 -22.14
CA ALA A 23 7.92 -3.54 -22.90
C ALA A 23 6.74 -3.02 -22.08
N GLN A 24 5.90 -2.19 -22.71
CA GLN A 24 4.72 -1.62 -22.07
C GLN A 24 3.77 -2.65 -21.44
N PRO A 25 3.51 -3.84 -22.04
CA PRO A 25 2.68 -4.86 -21.39
C PRO A 25 3.27 -5.38 -20.08
N ALA A 26 4.60 -5.57 -20.02
CA ALA A 26 5.29 -6.03 -18.82
C ALA A 26 5.28 -4.95 -17.72
N HIS A 27 5.56 -3.70 -18.08
CA HIS A 27 5.43 -2.55 -17.19
C HIS A 27 4.02 -2.50 -16.55
N ASN A 28 2.97 -2.58 -17.39
CA ASN A 28 1.59 -2.54 -16.92
C ASN A 28 1.23 -3.72 -16.01
N ARG A 29 1.78 -4.90 -16.28
CA ARG A 29 1.59 -6.08 -15.41
C ARG A 29 2.19 -5.85 -14.04
N PHE A 30 3.43 -5.37 -13.97
CA PHE A 30 4.10 -5.13 -12.69
C PHE A 30 3.43 -4.00 -11.89
N LEU A 31 2.97 -2.92 -12.54
CA LEU A 31 2.18 -1.90 -11.87
C LEU A 31 0.88 -2.43 -11.25
N ARG A 32 0.16 -3.30 -11.97
CA ARG A 32 -1.05 -3.94 -11.41
C ARG A 32 -0.75 -4.81 -10.20
N MET A 33 0.37 -5.53 -10.24
CA MET A 33 0.81 -6.34 -9.10
C MET A 33 1.22 -5.46 -7.91
N ALA A 34 1.94 -4.36 -8.14
CA ALA A 34 2.27 -3.40 -7.09
C ALA A 34 1.02 -2.87 -6.39
N ASN A 35 0.04 -2.39 -7.18
CA ASN A 35 -1.23 -1.90 -6.66
C ASN A 35 -2.00 -2.97 -5.86
N ALA A 36 -2.00 -4.21 -6.32
CA ALA A 36 -2.65 -5.31 -5.61
C ALA A 36 -1.96 -5.61 -4.26
N TRP A 37 -0.63 -5.60 -4.22
CA TRP A 37 0.12 -5.77 -2.98
C TRP A 37 -0.09 -4.62 -2.00
N THR A 38 -0.11 -3.37 -2.47
CA THR A 38 -0.43 -2.20 -1.64
C THR A 38 -1.83 -2.33 -1.04
N ALA A 39 -2.83 -2.70 -1.83
CA ALA A 39 -4.19 -2.90 -1.34
C ALA A 39 -4.28 -4.00 -0.27
N LEU A 40 -3.53 -5.10 -0.42
CA LEU A 40 -3.45 -6.14 0.61
C LEU A 40 -2.76 -5.66 1.89
N ALA A 41 -1.74 -4.81 1.78
CA ALA A 41 -1.09 -4.23 2.95
C ALA A 41 -2.05 -3.32 3.75
N ASP A 42 -2.81 -2.50 3.05
CA ASP A 42 -3.79 -1.59 3.66
C ASP A 42 -4.93 -2.36 4.34
N GLU A 43 -5.44 -3.41 3.67
CA GLU A 43 -6.43 -4.31 4.26
C GLU A 43 -5.88 -5.03 5.50
N GLN A 44 -4.63 -5.49 5.46
CA GLN A 44 -4.00 -6.17 6.59
C GLN A 44 -3.85 -5.22 7.80
N ASP A 45 -3.45 -3.97 7.58
CA ASP A 45 -3.39 -2.99 8.66
C ASP A 45 -4.78 -2.65 9.23
N TRP A 46 -5.83 -2.69 8.40
CA TRP A 46 -7.20 -2.56 8.88
C TRP A 46 -7.64 -3.77 9.72
N LEU A 47 -7.36 -4.99 9.26
CA LEU A 47 -7.67 -6.23 9.99
C LEU A 47 -6.91 -6.35 11.32
N ASP A 48 -5.67 -5.88 11.35
CA ASP A 48 -4.82 -5.87 12.54
C ASP A 48 -5.18 -4.71 13.51
N GLY A 49 -6.09 -3.82 13.11
CA GLY A 49 -6.54 -2.69 13.93
C GLY A 49 -5.57 -1.52 14.00
N GLU A 50 -4.54 -1.49 13.15
CA GLU A 50 -3.58 -0.38 13.03
C GLU A 50 -4.24 0.85 12.39
N VAL A 51 -5.22 0.63 11.51
CA VAL A 51 -6.08 1.68 10.93
C VAL A 51 -7.48 1.62 11.56
N PRO A 52 -7.94 2.68 12.25
CA PRO A 52 -9.26 2.68 12.85
C PRO A 52 -10.37 2.68 11.76
N PRO A 53 -11.47 1.92 11.95
CA PRO A 53 -12.53 1.81 10.96
C PRO A 53 -13.32 3.11 10.73
N VAL A 54 -13.23 4.05 11.66
CA VAL A 54 -13.80 5.39 11.54
C VAL A 54 -12.66 6.40 11.73
N PRO A 55 -12.44 7.33 10.79
CA PRO A 55 -11.47 8.40 10.98
C PRO A 55 -11.83 9.17 12.25
N THR A 56 -10.97 9.12 13.24
CA THR A 56 -11.16 9.91 14.46
C THR A 56 -11.05 11.37 14.06
N ARG A 57 -12.18 12.09 14.04
CA ARG A 57 -12.14 13.56 13.97
C ARG A 57 -11.38 14.03 15.19
N ARG A 58 -10.11 14.40 15.01
CA ARG A 58 -9.40 15.14 16.05
C ARG A 58 -10.17 16.45 16.25
N PRO A 59 -10.61 16.79 17.47
CA PRO A 59 -11.16 18.10 17.70
C PRO A 59 -10.06 19.11 17.38
N GLN A 60 -10.28 19.89 16.33
CA GLN A 60 -9.43 21.00 15.96
C GLN A 60 -9.48 21.96 17.15
N LYS A 61 -8.38 22.03 17.92
CA LYS A 61 -8.20 23.10 18.90
C LYS A 61 -8.33 24.40 18.11
N GLN A 62 -9.46 25.08 18.29
CA GLN A 62 -9.60 26.48 17.91
C GLN A 62 -8.75 27.23 18.92
N ASP A 63 -7.56 27.63 18.51
CA ASP A 63 -6.78 28.60 19.24
C ASP A 63 -7.56 29.93 19.18
N ALA A 64 -8.00 30.38 20.36
CA ALA A 64 -8.69 31.64 20.58
C ALA A 64 -7.69 32.78 20.80
#